data_AF-A0A2T5PN46-F1
#
_entry.id   AF-A0A2T5PN46-F1
#
_cell.length_a   1.000
_cell.length_b   1.000
_cell.length_c   1.000
_cell.angle_alpha   90.00
_cell.angle_beta   90.00
_cell.angle_gamma   90.00
#
_symmetry.space_group_name_H-M   'P 1'
#
loop_
_entity.id
_entity.type
_entity.pdbx_description
1 polymer ?
#
loop_
_entity_poly.entity_id
_entity_poly.type
_entity_poly.pdbx_seq_one_letter_code
_entity_poly.pdbx_strand_id
1 'polypeptide(L)'
;MPKGRPFSSRRFAGLGSRSAVGKAIARLVSAGELERITRGIYMRPKISPYVGRVRPSALAVIRVIAKQNHETIQVHGAEAARAFHLSTQMQTQPVLYTSGSSREIRIGALTIRLRHVSPEKLQHAGTKVGLALVALFYLGRKGVNSTSVTKIKSELTPAELKQLAACKMPAWMSKALAGPPPA
;
A
#
# COMPACT_ATOMS: atom_id res chain seq x y z
N MET A 1 -15.53 5.30 18.41
CA MET A 1 -14.40 5.18 17.45
C MET A 1 -13.12 5.73 18.08
N PRO A 2 -11.96 5.07 17.87
CA PRO A 2 -10.69 5.53 18.44
C PRO A 2 -10.25 6.86 17.82
N LYS A 3 -9.72 7.77 18.66
CA LYS A 3 -9.16 9.06 18.23
C LYS A 3 -7.95 8.84 17.31
N GLY A 4 -7.81 9.67 16.28
CA GLY A 4 -6.63 9.67 15.40
C GLY A 4 -6.57 8.52 14.39
N ARG A 5 -7.62 7.69 14.27
CA ARG A 5 -7.67 6.60 13.29
C ARG A 5 -8.71 6.86 12.20
N PRO A 6 -8.32 6.81 10.90
CA PRO A 6 -9.26 7.03 9.81
C PRO A 6 -10.24 5.86 9.69
N PHE A 7 -11.45 6.14 9.22
CA PHE A 7 -12.50 5.17 8.95
C PHE A 7 -13.38 5.60 7.78
N SER A 8 -14.05 4.63 7.16
CA SER A 8 -15.01 4.86 6.09
C SER A 8 -16.41 5.14 6.62
N SER A 9 -17.13 6.07 6.00
CA SER A 9 -18.56 6.26 6.27
C SER A 9 -19.41 5.03 5.90
N ARG A 10 -18.94 4.18 4.97
CA ARG A 10 -19.66 2.94 4.58
C ARG A 10 -19.76 1.93 5.72
N ARG A 11 -18.95 2.06 6.78
CA ARG A 11 -19.11 1.25 8.00
C ARG A 11 -20.51 1.40 8.61
N PHE A 12 -21.20 2.51 8.33
CA PHE A 12 -22.53 2.80 8.86
C PHE A 12 -23.66 2.49 7.87
N ALA A 13 -23.40 1.79 6.76
CA ALA A 13 -24.41 1.52 5.74
C ALA A 13 -25.66 0.77 6.25
N GLY A 14 -25.54 0.03 7.36
CA GLY A 14 -26.67 -0.67 8.00
C GLY A 14 -27.41 0.12 9.08
N LEU A 15 -27.01 1.37 9.39
CA LEU A 15 -27.64 2.18 10.45
C LEU A 15 -28.76 3.09 9.94
N GLY A 16 -29.07 3.05 8.64
CA GLY A 16 -30.10 3.86 8.02
C GLY A 16 -29.78 4.18 6.56
N SER A 17 -30.62 5.02 5.95
CA SER A 17 -30.41 5.42 4.56
C SER A 17 -29.09 6.17 4.39
N ARG A 18 -28.50 6.08 3.19
CA ARG A 18 -27.24 6.76 2.86
C ARG A 18 -27.30 8.27 3.11
N SER A 19 -28.46 8.89 2.89
CA SER A 19 -28.69 10.31 3.15
C SER A 19 -28.75 10.63 4.64
N ALA A 20 -29.43 9.80 5.45
CA ALA A 20 -29.50 9.96 6.90
C ALA A 20 -28.10 9.84 7.54
N VAL A 21 -27.34 8.81 7.17
CA VAL A 21 -25.95 8.63 7.60
C VAL A 21 -25.09 9.82 7.18
N GLY A 22 -25.24 10.27 5.93
CA GLY A 22 -24.53 11.45 5.42
C GLY A 22 -24.81 12.72 6.24
N LYS A 23 -26.09 12.98 6.55
CA LYS A 23 -26.50 14.12 7.39
C LYS A 23 -25.96 14.02 8.81
N ALA A 24 -26.00 12.84 9.42
CA ALA A 24 -25.47 12.62 10.76
C ALA A 24 -23.96 12.87 10.82
N ILE A 25 -23.20 12.34 9.86
CA ILE A 25 -21.75 12.58 9.76
C ILE A 25 -21.47 14.06 9.53
N ALA A 26 -22.22 14.73 8.66
CA ALA A 26 -22.05 16.16 8.41
C ALA A 26 -22.24 16.99 9.70
N ARG A 27 -23.28 16.70 10.50
CA ARG A 27 -23.51 17.33 11.80
C ARG A 27 -22.33 17.13 12.75
N LEU A 28 -21.80 15.91 12.85
CA LEU A 28 -20.62 15.61 13.68
C LEU A 28 -19.36 16.32 13.20
N VAL A 29 -19.21 16.52 11.88
CA VAL A 29 -18.10 17.30 11.33
C VAL A 29 -18.25 18.78 11.67
N SER A 30 -19.45 19.35 11.51
CA SER A 30 -19.73 20.75 11.89
C SER A 30 -19.54 20.99 13.39
N ALA A 31 -19.84 20.02 14.23
CA ALA A 31 -19.61 20.07 15.67
C ALA A 31 -18.14 19.86 16.07
N GLY A 32 -17.23 19.55 15.13
CA GLY A 32 -15.82 19.28 15.41
C GLY A 32 -15.53 17.92 16.03
N GLU A 33 -16.54 17.06 16.21
CA GLU A 33 -16.40 15.70 16.73
C GLU A 33 -15.76 14.74 15.71
N LEU A 34 -15.93 15.05 14.42
CA LEU A 34 -15.30 14.35 13.31
C LEU A 34 -14.57 15.33 12.39
N GLU A 35 -13.52 14.83 11.75
CA GLU A 35 -12.79 15.53 10.71
C GLU A 35 -12.88 14.72 9.41
N ARG A 36 -13.16 15.39 8.30
CA ARG A 36 -13.14 14.78 6.98
C ARG A 36 -11.72 14.82 6.42
N ILE A 37 -11.13 13.64 6.19
CA ILE A 37 -9.76 13.50 5.68
C ILE A 37 -9.74 13.53 4.14
N THR A 38 -10.67 12.81 3.52
CA THR A 38 -10.93 12.84 2.08
C THR A 38 -12.38 12.42 1.82
N ARG A 39 -12.82 12.32 0.56
CA ARG A 39 -14.20 11.94 0.25
C ARG A 39 -14.52 10.55 0.80
N GLY A 40 -15.49 10.47 1.71
CA GLY A 40 -15.97 9.21 2.31
C GLY A 40 -15.10 8.68 3.45
N ILE A 41 -13.97 9.33 3.76
CA ILE A 41 -13.07 8.93 4.85
C ILE A 41 -13.00 10.03 5.90
N TYR A 42 -13.22 9.64 7.14
CA TYR A 42 -13.33 10.52 8.29
C TYR A 42 -12.44 10.02 9.42
N MET A 43 -12.21 10.84 10.42
CA MET A 43 -11.44 10.52 11.60
C MET A 43 -12.01 11.26 12.80
N ARG A 44 -11.94 10.68 14.00
CA ARG A 44 -12.17 11.44 15.23
C ARG A 44 -10.88 12.21 15.56
N PRO A 45 -10.90 13.54 15.71
CA PRO A 45 -9.70 14.32 15.98
C PRO A 45 -8.92 13.81 17.20
N LYS A 46 -7.59 13.86 17.10
CA LYS A 46 -6.67 13.61 18.22
C LYS A 46 -5.78 14.84 18.34
N ILE A 47 -5.75 15.41 19.54
CA ILE A 47 -4.87 16.53 19.87
C ILE A 47 -3.70 15.97 20.68
N SER A 48 -2.49 16.31 20.26
CA SER A 48 -1.25 16.08 20.97
C SER A 48 -0.75 17.40 21.53
N PRO A 49 -0.25 17.44 22.79
CA PRO A 49 0.37 18.63 23.35
C PRO A 49 1.54 19.17 22.51
N TYR A 50 2.23 18.31 21.77
CA TYR A 50 3.47 18.66 21.05
C TYR A 50 3.24 19.12 19.61
N VAL A 51 2.31 18.48 18.90
CA VAL A 51 2.09 18.68 17.45
C VAL A 51 0.68 19.18 17.14
N GLY A 52 -0.11 19.48 18.16
CA GLY A 52 -1.50 19.90 17.99
C GLY A 52 -2.34 18.79 17.35
N ARG A 53 -3.06 19.12 16.28
CA ARG A 53 -3.93 18.15 15.58
C ARG A 53 -3.09 17.06 14.87
N VAL A 54 -3.22 15.84 15.36
CA VAL A 54 -2.56 14.66 14.79
C VAL A 54 -3.28 14.24 13.50
N ARG A 55 -2.59 14.36 12.37
CA ARG A 55 -3.08 13.86 11.08
C ARG A 55 -2.80 12.37 10.90
N PRO A 56 -3.69 11.61 10.25
CA PRO A 56 -3.43 10.22 9.94
C PRO A 56 -2.36 10.12 8.85
N SER A 57 -1.56 9.05 8.87
CA SER A 57 -0.63 8.80 7.78
C SER A 57 -1.38 8.52 6.48
N ALA A 58 -0.80 8.98 5.37
CA ALA A 58 -1.30 8.79 4.04
C ALA A 58 -1.62 7.30 3.74
N LEU A 59 -0.69 6.40 4.10
CA LEU A 59 -0.87 4.96 3.97
C LEU A 59 -2.03 4.40 4.81
N ALA A 60 -2.30 4.95 6.00
CA ALA A 60 -3.43 4.50 6.81
C ALA A 60 -4.76 4.84 6.13
N VAL A 61 -4.87 6.03 5.53
CA VAL A 61 -6.05 6.44 4.75
C VAL A 61 -6.23 5.53 3.53
N ILE A 62 -5.15 5.28 2.78
CA ILE A 62 -5.19 4.39 1.61
C ILE A 62 -5.62 2.97 1.99
N ARG A 63 -5.12 2.42 3.10
CA ARG A 63 -5.54 1.09 3.59
C ARG A 63 -7.04 1.03 3.90
N VAL A 64 -7.61 2.08 4.48
CA VAL A 64 -9.06 2.14 4.74
C VAL A 64 -9.84 2.15 3.42
N ILE A 65 -9.39 2.92 2.43
CA ILE A 65 -10.02 2.99 1.10
C ILE A 65 -9.92 1.63 0.40
N ALA A 66 -8.74 1.02 0.40
CA ALA A 66 -8.49 -0.28 -0.21
C ALA A 66 -9.38 -1.36 0.42
N LYS A 67 -9.44 -1.42 1.75
CA LYS A 67 -10.31 -2.36 2.48
C LYS A 67 -11.79 -2.15 2.13
N GLN A 68 -12.25 -0.91 2.06
CA GLN A 68 -13.63 -0.58 1.71
C GLN A 68 -13.99 -1.03 0.28
N ASN A 69 -13.03 -0.95 -0.64
CA ASN A 69 -13.25 -1.30 -2.04
C ASN A 69 -12.90 -2.76 -2.35
N HIS A 70 -12.49 -3.55 -1.35
CA HIS A 70 -11.98 -4.92 -1.54
C HIS A 70 -10.78 -4.97 -2.51
N GLU A 71 -9.94 -3.94 -2.47
CA GLU A 71 -8.74 -3.85 -3.29
C GLU A 71 -7.50 -4.27 -2.50
N THR A 72 -6.66 -5.09 -3.13
CA THR A 72 -5.27 -5.29 -2.72
C THR A 72 -4.42 -4.13 -3.20
N ILE A 73 -3.59 -3.58 -2.29
CA ILE A 73 -2.63 -2.52 -2.57
C ILE A 73 -1.22 -2.99 -2.26
N GLN A 74 -0.23 -2.50 -2.99
CA GLN A 74 1.18 -2.82 -2.78
C GLN A 74 2.06 -1.61 -3.06
N VAL A 75 3.23 -1.55 -2.44
CA VAL A 75 4.20 -0.49 -2.75
C VAL A 75 4.68 -0.56 -4.20
N HIS A 76 5.07 0.58 -4.76
CA HIS A 76 5.58 0.62 -6.12
C HIS A 76 6.92 -0.13 -6.26
N GLY A 77 7.20 -0.59 -7.47
CA GLY A 77 8.44 -1.29 -7.85
C GLY A 77 9.73 -0.59 -7.44
N ALA A 78 9.81 0.72 -7.69
CA ALA A 78 10.96 1.54 -7.32
C ALA A 78 11.20 1.55 -5.80
N GLU A 79 10.14 1.72 -5.00
CA GLU A 79 10.23 1.68 -3.54
C GLU A 79 10.65 0.29 -3.05
N ALA A 80 10.14 -0.77 -3.70
CA ALA A 80 10.54 -2.14 -3.39
C ALA A 80 12.02 -2.40 -3.70
N ALA A 81 12.51 -1.96 -4.86
CA ALA A 81 13.93 -2.06 -5.21
C ALA A 81 14.82 -1.25 -4.25
N ARG A 82 14.35 -0.09 -3.79
CA ARG A 82 15.07 0.72 -2.79
C ARG A 82 15.12 0.02 -1.43
N ALA A 83 14.04 -0.65 -1.02
CA ALA A 83 13.98 -1.39 0.23
C ALA A 83 14.97 -2.57 0.30
N PHE A 84 15.31 -3.18 -0.85
CA PHE A 84 16.36 -4.22 -0.97
C PHE A 84 17.73 -3.65 -1.36
N HIS A 85 17.94 -2.33 -1.27
CA HIS A 85 19.22 -1.69 -1.59
C HIS A 85 19.71 -1.96 -3.03
N LEU A 86 18.76 -2.10 -3.98
CA LEU A 86 19.01 -2.34 -5.41
C LEU A 86 18.93 -1.05 -6.24
N SER A 87 18.38 0.01 -5.65
CA SER A 87 18.32 1.35 -6.21
C SER A 87 18.42 2.37 -5.08
N THR A 88 18.84 3.58 -5.40
CA THR A 88 18.79 4.76 -4.51
C THR A 88 17.74 5.76 -4.98
N GLN A 89 17.10 5.51 -6.13
CA GLN A 89 16.14 6.44 -6.73
C GLN A 89 14.90 6.58 -5.84
N MET A 90 14.62 7.83 -5.46
CA MET A 90 13.42 8.20 -4.72
C MET A 90 12.33 8.61 -5.70
N GLN A 91 11.09 8.19 -5.46
CA GLN A 91 9.96 8.73 -6.21
C GLN A 91 9.64 10.15 -5.72
N THR A 92 9.49 11.09 -6.66
CA THR A 92 9.06 12.47 -6.35
C THR A 92 7.59 12.54 -5.97
N GLN A 93 6.78 11.61 -6.48
CA GLN A 93 5.36 11.47 -6.16
C GLN A 93 5.06 10.07 -5.62
N PRO A 94 4.29 9.93 -4.53
CA PRO A 94 3.95 8.62 -3.99
C PRO A 94 3.03 7.85 -4.95
N VAL A 95 3.50 6.70 -5.41
CA VAL A 95 2.75 5.75 -6.24
C VAL A 95 2.57 4.44 -5.48
N LEU A 96 1.38 3.86 -5.56
CA LEU A 96 1.10 2.52 -5.06
C LEU A 96 0.46 1.70 -6.18
N TYR A 97 0.72 0.40 -6.17
CA TYR A 97 0.00 -0.55 -7.00
C TYR A 97 -1.33 -0.92 -6.37
N THR A 98 -2.35 -1.16 -7.20
CA THR A 98 -3.67 -1.62 -6.78
C THR A 98 -4.22 -2.67 -7.74
N SER A 99 -5.08 -3.55 -7.23
CA SER A 99 -5.94 -4.43 -8.04
C SER A 99 -7.17 -3.71 -8.60
N GLY A 100 -7.56 -2.59 -8.00
CA GLY A 100 -8.66 -1.75 -8.48
C GLY A 100 -8.24 -0.84 -9.65
N SER A 101 -9.11 0.11 -10.01
CA SER A 101 -8.82 1.06 -11.09
C SER A 101 -7.70 2.04 -10.73
N SER A 102 -6.89 2.40 -11.74
CA SER A 102 -5.91 3.47 -11.64
C SER A 102 -6.61 4.80 -11.34
N ARG A 103 -6.18 5.49 -10.29
CA ARG A 103 -6.80 6.75 -9.85
C ARG A 103 -5.88 7.52 -8.91
N GLU A 104 -6.18 8.79 -8.72
CA GLU A 104 -5.49 9.62 -7.73
C GLU A 104 -6.35 9.82 -6.49
N ILE A 105 -5.70 9.83 -5.32
CA ILE A 105 -6.34 10.09 -4.04
C ILE A 105 -5.65 11.30 -3.41
N ARG A 106 -6.44 12.36 -3.19
CA ARG A 106 -6.00 13.58 -2.51
C ARG A 106 -6.28 13.49 -1.01
N ILE A 107 -5.25 13.73 -0.21
CA ILE A 107 -5.27 13.75 1.26
C ILE A 107 -4.58 15.05 1.70
N GLY A 108 -5.38 16.08 1.99
CA GLY A 108 -4.86 17.44 2.15
C GLY A 108 -4.15 17.90 0.87
N ALA A 109 -2.92 18.40 1.00
CA ALA A 109 -2.07 18.79 -0.14
C ALA A 109 -1.38 17.61 -0.83
N LEU A 110 -1.38 16.42 -0.22
CA LEU A 110 -0.70 15.24 -0.77
C LEU A 110 -1.60 14.52 -1.78
N THR A 111 -1.05 14.22 -2.96
CA THR A 111 -1.72 13.41 -3.98
C THR A 111 -0.99 12.08 -4.16
N ILE A 112 -1.68 10.98 -3.90
CA ILE A 112 -1.16 9.61 -4.08
C ILE A 112 -1.78 9.00 -5.32
N ARG A 113 -0.93 8.47 -6.19
CA ARG A 113 -1.37 7.79 -7.41
C ARG A 113 -1.48 6.29 -7.16
N LEU A 114 -2.67 5.74 -7.35
CA LEU A 114 -2.89 4.30 -7.44
C LEU A 114 -2.78 3.89 -8.91
N ARG A 115 -1.93 2.92 -9.19
CA ARG A 115 -1.74 2.35 -10.54
C ARG A 115 -2.23 0.89 -10.54
N HIS A 116 -3.19 0.60 -11.41
CA HIS A 116 -3.65 -0.76 -11.63
C HIS A 116 -2.50 -1.64 -12.15
N VAL A 117 -2.39 -2.85 -11.61
CA VAL A 117 -1.43 -3.88 -12.05
C VAL A 117 -2.07 -5.26 -12.07
N SER A 118 -1.44 -6.18 -12.80
CA SER A 118 -1.88 -7.58 -12.85
C SER A 118 -1.84 -8.24 -11.46
N PRO A 119 -2.73 -9.21 -11.19
CA PRO A 119 -2.73 -9.97 -9.94
C PRO A 119 -1.39 -10.63 -9.59
N GLU A 120 -0.61 -11.01 -10.62
CA GLU A 120 0.74 -11.58 -10.45
C GLU A 120 1.66 -10.66 -9.64
N LYS A 121 1.54 -9.33 -9.80
CA LYS A 121 2.36 -8.35 -9.06
C LYS A 121 1.84 -8.09 -7.64
N LEU A 122 0.66 -8.59 -7.28
CA LEU A 122 0.01 -8.34 -5.99
C LEU A 122 0.00 -9.57 -5.07
N GLN A 123 0.66 -10.65 -5.47
CA GLN A 123 0.85 -11.82 -4.62
C GLN A 123 1.57 -11.43 -3.33
N HIS A 124 1.04 -11.88 -2.20
CA HIS A 124 1.57 -11.59 -0.86
C HIS A 124 1.80 -10.08 -0.60
N ALA A 125 0.96 -9.21 -1.16
CA ALA A 125 1.06 -7.77 -0.94
C ALA A 125 1.10 -7.42 0.56
N GLY A 126 1.96 -6.46 0.92
CA GLY A 126 2.20 -6.07 2.31
C GLY A 126 3.18 -6.95 3.09
N THR A 127 3.71 -8.04 2.52
CA THR A 127 4.79 -8.84 3.13
C THR A 127 6.13 -8.63 2.43
N LYS A 128 7.24 -9.09 3.04
CA LYS A 128 8.57 -9.08 2.40
C LYS A 128 8.61 -9.90 1.11
N VAL A 129 7.86 -11.00 1.03
CA VAL A 129 7.75 -11.82 -0.19
C VAL A 129 7.13 -11.03 -1.34
N GLY A 130 5.99 -10.37 -1.09
CA GLY A 130 5.37 -9.52 -2.10
C GLY A 130 6.23 -8.31 -2.47
N LEU A 131 7.03 -7.79 -1.53
CA LEU A 131 8.00 -6.74 -1.79
C LEU A 131 9.10 -7.22 -2.76
N ALA A 132 9.68 -8.41 -2.48
CA ALA A 132 10.71 -9.02 -3.32
C ALA A 132 10.20 -9.28 -4.74
N LEU A 133 8.99 -9.83 -4.84
CA LEU A 133 8.35 -10.10 -6.13
C LEU A 133 8.19 -8.82 -6.96
N VAL A 134 7.70 -7.75 -6.34
CA VAL A 134 7.50 -6.45 -7.01
C VAL A 134 8.83 -5.79 -7.38
N ALA A 135 9.87 -5.94 -6.56
CA ALA A 135 11.22 -5.48 -6.89
C ALA A 135 11.76 -6.20 -8.15
N LEU A 136 11.61 -7.52 -8.23
CA LEU A 136 12.03 -8.31 -9.40
C LEU A 136 11.26 -7.90 -10.66
N PHE A 137 9.94 -7.71 -10.56
CA PHE A 137 9.13 -7.20 -11.68
C PHE A 137 9.56 -5.80 -12.14
N TYR A 138 10.04 -4.96 -11.22
CA TYR A 138 10.49 -3.61 -11.53
C TYR A 138 11.86 -3.58 -12.22
N LEU A 139 12.81 -4.38 -11.73
CA LEU A 139 14.13 -4.52 -12.35
C LEU A 139 14.03 -5.11 -13.76
N GLY A 140 13.09 -6.03 -13.97
CA GLY A 140 12.87 -6.69 -15.25
C GLY A 140 14.07 -7.55 -15.69
N ARG A 141 13.99 -8.12 -16.90
CA ARG A 141 14.98 -9.10 -17.39
C ARG A 141 16.41 -8.54 -17.47
N LYS A 142 16.57 -7.24 -17.75
CA LYS A 142 17.88 -6.59 -17.86
C LYS A 142 18.46 -6.21 -16.48
N GLY A 143 17.61 -5.89 -15.51
CA GLY A 143 18.04 -5.45 -14.18
C GLY A 143 18.24 -6.60 -13.19
N VAL A 144 17.62 -7.76 -13.41
CA VAL A 144 17.81 -8.94 -12.55
C VAL A 144 19.10 -9.67 -12.94
N ASN A 145 20.12 -9.55 -12.10
CA ASN A 145 21.39 -10.27 -12.19
C ASN A 145 21.67 -11.08 -10.91
N SER A 146 22.78 -11.82 -10.88
CA SER A 146 23.17 -12.65 -9.72
C SER A 146 23.27 -11.82 -8.44
N THR A 147 23.88 -10.63 -8.49
CA THR A 147 24.01 -9.74 -7.33
C THR A 147 22.65 -9.29 -6.79
N SER A 148 21.72 -8.88 -7.64
CA SER A 148 20.37 -8.47 -7.22
C SER A 148 19.59 -9.62 -6.59
N VAL A 149 19.70 -10.82 -7.19
CA VAL A 149 19.05 -12.02 -6.64
C VAL A 149 19.64 -12.40 -5.29
N THR A 150 20.97 -12.40 -5.14
CA THR A 150 21.65 -12.71 -3.88
C THR A 150 21.25 -11.74 -2.78
N LYS A 151 21.22 -10.43 -3.06
CA LYS A 151 20.78 -9.41 -2.10
C LYS A 151 19.34 -9.62 -1.63
N ILE A 152 18.42 -9.88 -2.56
CA ILE A 152 17.03 -10.18 -2.21
C ILE A 152 16.98 -11.44 -1.34
N LYS A 153 17.67 -12.51 -1.75
CA LYS A 153 17.67 -13.79 -1.03
C LYS A 153 18.24 -13.66 0.39
N SER A 154 19.29 -12.86 0.60
CA SER A 154 19.89 -12.67 1.92
C SER A 154 18.99 -11.94 2.92
N GLU A 155 18.01 -11.17 2.46
CA GLU A 155 17.08 -10.43 3.33
C GLU A 155 15.79 -11.21 3.67
N LEU A 156 15.62 -12.40 3.08
CA LEU A 156 14.47 -13.29 3.22
C LEU A 156 14.83 -14.52 4.06
N THR A 157 13.90 -14.94 4.91
CA THR A 157 14.01 -16.22 5.63
C THR A 157 13.82 -17.42 4.68
N PRO A 158 14.26 -18.64 5.06
CA PRO A 158 14.05 -19.84 4.23
C PRO A 158 12.57 -20.10 3.89
N ALA A 159 11.66 -19.81 4.82
CA ALA A 159 10.22 -19.94 4.60
C ALA A 159 9.72 -18.92 3.57
N GLU A 160 10.16 -17.67 3.66
CA GLU A 160 9.83 -16.61 2.70
C GLU A 160 10.42 -16.88 1.32
N LEU A 161 11.62 -17.46 1.23
CA LEU A 161 12.24 -17.89 -0.03
C LEU A 161 11.42 -18.99 -0.71
N LYS A 162 10.98 -20.00 0.04
CA LYS A 162 10.09 -21.05 -0.48
C LYS A 162 8.79 -20.46 -1.00
N GLN A 163 8.21 -19.49 -0.26
CA GLN A 163 6.99 -18.80 -0.65
C GLN A 163 7.20 -17.93 -1.90
N LEU A 164 8.34 -17.25 -2.02
CA LEU A 164 8.71 -16.48 -3.21
C LEU A 164 8.85 -17.39 -4.43
N ALA A 165 9.52 -18.53 -4.30
CA ALA A 165 9.69 -19.51 -5.38
C ALA A 165 8.35 -20.12 -5.84
N ALA A 166 7.35 -20.20 -4.96
CA ALA A 166 6.00 -20.68 -5.28
C ALA A 166 5.10 -19.62 -5.95
N CYS A 167 5.52 -18.35 -6.01
CA CYS A 167 4.74 -17.30 -6.65
C CYS A 167 4.65 -17.50 -8.17
N LYS A 168 3.51 -17.15 -8.76
CA LYS A 168 3.38 -17.07 -10.22
C LYS A 168 4.24 -15.93 -10.76
N MET A 169 5.17 -16.25 -11.65
CA MET A 169 6.04 -15.26 -12.28
C MET A 169 6.51 -15.73 -13.66
N PRO A 170 7.00 -14.83 -14.53
CA PRO A 170 7.54 -15.20 -15.83
C PRO A 170 8.72 -16.17 -15.72
N ALA A 171 8.88 -17.05 -16.72
CA ALA A 171 9.93 -18.08 -16.74
C ALA A 171 11.36 -17.51 -16.53
N TRP A 172 11.64 -16.33 -17.08
CA TRP A 172 12.95 -15.68 -16.91
C TRP A 172 13.24 -15.31 -15.44
N MET A 173 12.21 -14.95 -14.68
CA MET A 173 12.33 -14.56 -13.27
C MET A 173 12.51 -15.80 -12.40
N SER A 174 11.72 -16.84 -12.65
CA SER A 174 11.85 -18.12 -11.98
C SER A 174 13.24 -18.73 -12.21
N LYS A 175 13.74 -18.70 -13.45
CA LYS A 175 15.10 -19.15 -13.78
C LYS A 175 16.19 -18.36 -13.06
N ALA A 176 16.03 -17.03 -12.94
CA ALA A 176 16.97 -16.20 -12.20
C ALA A 176 17.01 -16.53 -10.69
N LEU A 177 15.85 -16.87 -10.11
CA LEU A 177 15.76 -17.31 -8.71
C LEU A 177 16.29 -18.74 -8.49
N ALA A 178 16.19 -19.62 -9.47
CA ALA A 178 16.68 -21.00 -9.41
C ALA A 178 18.22 -21.12 -9.51
N GLY A 179 18.93 -20.04 -9.85
CA GLY A 179 20.40 -20.00 -9.85
C GLY A 179 20.99 -20.34 -8.46
N PRO A 180 22.22 -20.88 -8.41
CA PRO A 180 22.79 -21.47 -7.20
C PRO A 180 22.82 -20.48 -6.04
N PRO A 181 22.62 -20.94 -4.79
CA PRO A 181 22.82 -20.10 -3.61
C PRO A 181 24.29 -19.63 -3.54
N PRO A 182 24.57 -18.48 -2.90
CA PRO A 182 25.95 -18.04 -2.70
C PRO A 182 26.74 -19.11 -1.95
N ALA A 183 27.98 -19.33 -2.38
CA ALA A 183 28.98 -20.13 -1.68
C ALA A 183 29.33 -19.50 -0.31
#